data_AF-A0A5P9XSK2-F1
#
_entry.id   AF-A0A5P9XSK2-F1
#
_cell.length_a   1.000
_cell.length_b   1.000
_cell.length_c   1.000
_cell.angle_alpha   90.00
_cell.angle_beta   90.00
_cell.angle_gamma   90.00
#
_symmetry.space_group_name_H-M   'P 1'
#
loop_
_entity.id
_entity.type
_entity.pdbx_description
1 polymer ?
#
loop_
_entity_poly.entity_id
_entity_poly.type
_entity_poly.pdbx_seq_one_letter_code
_entity_poly.pdbx_strand_id
1 'polypeptide(L)'
;MEHKPNNLRILMEMRPALDGFYGIPQETRLLYGVLARLPDVELSGLLQMSKRSVRGGVYGHKSLSEAERVHRFARVVVALKGRTAVDWKGDVAEWLENLIQSWRLRGKAWMGMGAIPLGHFETRYFRDYVWQELYGRSLPAADREAVLRGDYRVCAYPWRSMHLVGIERAQLSLASRYPRLNTQGVDVLIAQTPFPARVNKGTALLVHYHDAIPVLMPHTISDRAFHQASHFQAMAANVRAGAHFVCVSNATRRDLLNLFPEAEPLAHTIHNMLPSHYFPAEPEPERIPGIVRRHLHGEFEGKIKGKQEKYKVYKLSRAFGNEEEKTRFYADALGPDSRFVLMVSTVEPRKNHSRLLEAWEALRSTMDPDLKLIIVGHIGWDYQTALEGFLPWIEQGSLFLLHSVPAEALRLLFRQAVVTVCPSVGEGFDFSGVEAMRCGGVVAASDIPVHREVYGEAASYFDPYDTGSLVQVLRQMIYHPDAAEIQESLRAAGATQSARYLPEKILPQWQDLLWRIVR
;
A
#
# COMPACT_ATOMS: atom_id res chain seq x y z
N MET A 1 8.00 31.77 34.10
CA MET A 1 7.13 31.73 32.90
C MET A 1 7.38 30.39 32.24
N GLU A 2 6.51 29.42 32.52
CA GLU A 2 6.59 28.08 31.91
C GLU A 2 6.34 28.19 30.40
N HIS A 3 7.36 27.89 29.59
CA HIS A 3 7.14 27.62 28.18
C HIS A 3 6.30 26.34 28.09
N LYS A 4 4.98 26.48 27.86
CA LYS A 4 4.22 25.37 27.25
C LYS A 4 4.97 25.00 25.97
N PRO A 5 5.46 23.76 25.79
CA PRO A 5 5.92 23.36 24.48
C PRO A 5 4.71 23.52 23.54
N ASN A 6 4.85 24.31 22.47
CA ASN A 6 3.82 24.39 21.46
C ASN A 6 3.62 22.97 20.90
N ASN A 7 2.38 22.47 20.91
CA ASN A 7 2.05 21.19 20.28
C ASN A 7 2.55 21.20 18.83
N LEU A 8 3.18 20.10 18.41
CA LEU A 8 3.66 19.94 17.04
C LEU A 8 2.47 19.76 16.10
N ARG A 9 2.28 20.68 15.13
CA ARG A 9 1.15 20.63 14.19
C ARG A 9 1.56 19.89 12.93
N ILE A 10 0.99 18.71 12.75
CA ILE A 10 1.29 17.81 11.63
C ILE A 10 0.10 17.77 10.68
N LEU A 11 0.38 17.95 9.39
CA LEU A 11 -0.56 17.66 8.32
C LEU A 11 -0.07 16.40 7.58
N MET A 12 -0.90 15.38 7.44
CA MET A 12 -0.50 14.11 6.83
C MET A 12 -1.33 13.80 5.58
N GLU A 13 -0.69 13.49 4.45
CA GLU A 13 -1.37 13.08 3.21
C GLU A 13 -2.15 11.78 3.43
N MET A 14 -3.48 11.84 3.26
CA MET A 14 -4.37 10.70 3.47
C MET A 14 -4.84 10.05 2.17
N ARG A 15 -4.43 10.56 1.00
CA ARG A 15 -4.81 10.02 -0.30
C ARG A 15 -4.53 8.51 -0.41
N PRO A 16 -3.34 7.97 -0.05
CA PRO A 16 -3.11 6.54 -0.18
C PRO A 16 -4.02 5.69 0.70
N ALA A 17 -4.44 6.17 1.87
CA ALA A 17 -5.41 5.48 2.72
C ALA A 17 -6.79 5.31 2.03
N LEU A 18 -7.08 6.04 0.96
CA LEU A 18 -8.29 5.88 0.15
C LEU A 18 -8.09 4.96 -1.08
N ASP A 19 -6.84 4.76 -1.52
CA ASP A 19 -6.52 4.10 -2.79
C ASP A 19 -6.40 2.56 -2.69
N GLY A 20 -6.39 1.96 -1.48
CA GLY A 20 -6.27 0.50 -1.34
C GLY A 20 -6.40 -0.03 0.09
N PHE A 21 -6.18 -1.33 0.28
CA PHE A 21 -6.31 -1.99 1.60
C PHE A 21 -4.94 -2.25 2.26
N TYR A 22 -4.05 -2.95 1.56
CA TYR A 22 -2.74 -3.43 2.04
C TYR A 22 -1.58 -2.58 1.52
N GLY A 23 -0.41 -2.66 2.16
CA GLY A 23 0.80 -1.97 1.71
C GLY A 23 0.83 -0.49 2.11
N ILE A 24 1.14 0.42 1.19
CA ILE A 24 1.19 1.87 1.46
C ILE A 24 -0.12 2.41 2.10
N PRO A 25 -1.32 2.03 1.62
CA PRO A 25 -2.58 2.38 2.29
C PRO A 25 -2.67 1.95 3.76
N GLN A 26 -2.20 0.73 4.08
CA GLN A 26 -2.20 0.17 5.43
C GLN A 26 -1.23 0.95 6.32
N GLU A 27 -0.01 1.17 5.85
CA GLU A 27 1.01 1.95 6.55
C GLU A 27 0.57 3.39 6.81
N THR A 28 -0.07 4.04 5.83
CA THR A 28 -0.61 5.40 6.00
C THR A 28 -1.59 5.47 7.18
N ARG A 29 -2.42 4.45 7.35
CA ARG A 29 -3.38 4.38 8.47
C ARG A 29 -2.70 4.07 9.79
N LEU A 30 -1.74 3.16 9.80
CA LEU A 30 -0.96 2.80 10.99
C LEU A 30 -0.19 4.01 11.50
N LEU A 31 0.55 4.70 10.62
CA LEU A 31 1.30 5.90 10.95
C LEU A 31 0.39 7.02 11.48
N TYR A 32 -0.76 7.27 10.84
CA TYR A 32 -1.72 8.23 11.37
C TYR A 32 -2.22 7.81 12.75
N GLY A 33 -2.55 6.51 12.91
CA GLY A 33 -3.04 5.93 14.16
C GLY A 33 -2.08 6.12 15.33
N VAL A 34 -0.79 5.84 15.13
CA VAL A 34 0.21 5.97 16.20
C VAL A 34 0.53 7.44 16.51
N LEU A 35 0.62 8.31 15.49
CA LEU A 35 0.85 9.73 15.68
C LEU A 35 -0.34 10.42 16.38
N ALA A 36 -1.57 9.98 16.07
CA ALA A 36 -2.79 10.49 16.71
C ALA A 36 -2.85 10.21 18.22
N ARG A 37 -2.01 9.31 18.75
CA ARG A 37 -1.93 9.00 20.19
C ARG A 37 -0.87 9.84 20.94
N LEU A 38 0.01 10.54 20.23
CA LEU A 38 1.04 11.36 20.87
C LEU A 38 0.39 12.59 21.54
N PRO A 39 0.68 12.88 22.82
CA PRO A 39 0.01 13.95 23.56
C PRO A 39 0.37 15.35 23.06
N ASP A 40 1.60 15.54 22.58
CA ASP A 40 2.13 16.83 22.14
C ASP A 40 2.01 17.04 20.63
N VAL A 41 1.09 16.32 19.96
CA VAL A 41 0.85 16.40 18.52
C VAL A 41 -0.58 16.85 18.22
N GLU A 42 -0.71 17.90 17.41
CA GLU A 42 -1.96 18.26 16.75
C GLU A 42 -1.95 17.70 15.33
N LEU A 43 -2.61 16.56 15.12
CA LEU A 43 -2.62 15.86 13.83
C LEU A 43 -3.86 16.19 13.00
N SER A 44 -3.65 16.60 11.76
CA SER A 44 -4.68 16.79 10.75
C SER A 44 -4.39 15.97 9.50
N GLY A 45 -5.42 15.45 8.84
CA GLY A 45 -5.25 14.74 7.56
C GLY A 45 -5.45 15.68 6.37
N LEU A 46 -4.70 15.49 5.28
CA LEU A 46 -4.88 16.15 3.99
C LEU A 46 -5.62 15.21 3.03
N LEU A 47 -6.89 15.55 2.77
CA LEU A 47 -7.76 14.85 1.82
C LEU A 47 -7.52 15.38 0.41
N GLN A 48 -7.23 14.45 -0.49
CA GLN A 48 -7.03 14.66 -1.91
C GLN A 48 -7.33 13.35 -2.64
N MET A 49 -7.76 13.43 -3.91
CA MET A 49 -7.97 12.26 -4.77
C MET A 49 -6.98 12.25 -5.94
N SER A 50 -6.70 11.06 -6.46
CA SER A 50 -5.73 10.85 -7.53
C SER A 50 -6.11 11.55 -8.85
N LYS A 51 -7.38 11.42 -9.28
CA LYS A 51 -7.86 11.93 -10.59
C LYS A 51 -9.05 12.90 -10.50
N ARG A 52 -9.75 12.95 -9.36
CA ARG A 52 -10.99 13.74 -9.18
C ARG A 52 -10.76 14.90 -8.23
N SER A 53 -11.60 15.93 -8.34
CA SER A 53 -11.60 17.04 -7.39
C SER A 53 -12.36 16.66 -6.12
N VAL A 54 -11.88 17.08 -4.96
CA VAL A 54 -12.63 16.98 -3.69
C VAL A 54 -13.32 18.30 -3.45
N ARG A 55 -14.65 18.32 -3.58
CA ARG A 55 -15.49 19.51 -3.37
C ARG A 55 -16.00 19.56 -1.93
N GLY A 56 -16.41 20.74 -1.47
CA GLY A 56 -17.13 20.89 -0.21
C GLY A 56 -16.31 21.32 1.01
N GLY A 57 -14.99 21.47 0.89
CA GLY A 57 -14.18 22.10 1.94
C GLY A 57 -14.65 23.54 2.22
N VAL A 58 -14.57 23.98 3.48
CA VAL A 58 -14.85 25.37 3.87
C VAL A 58 -13.54 26.16 3.81
N TYR A 59 -13.52 27.25 3.04
CA TYR A 59 -12.30 28.05 2.79
C TYR A 59 -12.38 29.43 3.45
N GLY A 60 -11.32 29.81 4.16
CA GLY A 60 -11.21 31.11 4.84
C GLY A 60 -12.19 31.26 6.02
N HIS A 61 -12.32 32.48 6.54
CA HIS A 61 -13.18 32.81 7.68
C HIS A 61 -14.60 33.21 7.25
N LYS A 62 -15.22 32.47 6.32
CA LYS A 62 -16.61 32.75 5.97
C LYS A 62 -17.52 32.33 7.13
N SER A 63 -18.29 33.28 7.67
CA SER A 63 -19.37 32.97 8.60
C SER A 63 -20.45 32.20 7.84
N LEU A 64 -20.51 30.91 8.07
CA LEU A 64 -21.54 30.01 7.54
C LEU A 64 -22.38 29.52 8.72
N SER A 65 -23.68 29.39 8.50
CA SER A 65 -24.54 28.71 9.46
C SER A 65 -24.11 27.25 9.65
N GLU A 66 -24.49 26.65 10.77
CA GLU A 66 -24.16 25.24 11.05
C GLU A 66 -24.70 24.30 9.97
N ALA A 67 -25.93 24.53 9.49
CA ALA A 67 -26.55 23.76 8.41
C ALA A 67 -25.76 23.86 7.09
N GLU A 68 -25.31 25.06 6.71
CA GLU A 68 -24.48 25.24 5.51
C GLU A 68 -23.13 24.55 5.64
N ARG A 69 -22.51 24.57 6.84
CA ARG A 69 -21.26 23.86 7.11
C ARG A 69 -21.44 22.35 6.98
N VAL A 70 -22.49 21.79 7.58
CA VAL A 70 -22.81 20.36 7.45
C VAL A 70 -23.04 19.98 5.99
N HIS A 71 -23.82 20.78 5.24
CA HIS A 71 -24.05 20.54 3.81
C HIS A 71 -22.75 20.56 2.99
N ARG A 72 -21.85 21.50 3.29
CA ARG A 72 -20.52 21.57 2.66
C ARG A 72 -19.69 20.33 2.96
N PHE A 73 -19.61 19.92 4.22
CA PHE A 73 -18.91 18.72 4.67
C PHE A 73 -19.50 17.43 4.07
N ALA A 74 -20.82 17.32 3.95
CA ALA A 74 -21.46 16.20 3.26
C ALA A 74 -20.98 16.06 1.80
N ARG A 75 -20.73 17.18 1.11
CA ARG A 75 -20.18 17.15 -0.26
C ARG A 75 -18.74 16.62 -0.32
N VAL A 76 -17.95 16.78 0.74
CA VAL A 76 -16.62 16.15 0.85
C VAL A 76 -16.79 14.63 0.87
N VAL A 77 -17.68 14.13 1.73
CA VAL A 77 -17.98 12.70 1.85
C VAL A 77 -18.46 12.10 0.53
N VAL A 78 -19.39 12.78 -0.16
CA VAL A 78 -19.87 12.36 -1.49
C VAL A 78 -18.73 12.33 -2.51
N ALA A 79 -17.87 13.35 -2.53
CA ALA A 79 -16.74 13.41 -3.46
C ALA A 79 -15.71 12.28 -3.25
N LEU A 80 -15.51 11.88 -1.99
CA LEU A 80 -14.61 10.79 -1.62
C LEU A 80 -15.17 9.40 -1.99
N LYS A 81 -16.45 9.11 -1.70
CA LYS A 81 -17.11 7.83 -2.07
C LYS A 81 -17.20 7.58 -3.57
N GLY A 82 -17.29 8.63 -4.39
CA GLY A 82 -17.38 8.53 -5.84
C GLY A 82 -18.81 8.66 -6.37
N ARG A 83 -19.01 8.31 -7.66
CA ARG A 83 -20.24 8.63 -8.40
C ARG A 83 -21.42 7.77 -7.96
N THR A 84 -22.54 8.40 -7.65
CA THR A 84 -23.89 7.82 -7.79
C THR A 84 -24.27 7.80 -9.28
N ALA A 85 -25.05 6.81 -9.72
CA ALA A 85 -25.30 6.41 -11.12
C ALA A 85 -26.00 7.45 -12.05
N VAL A 86 -26.08 8.71 -11.69
CA VAL A 86 -26.71 9.75 -12.50
C VAL A 86 -25.80 10.96 -12.49
N ASP A 87 -25.24 11.31 -13.66
CA ASP A 87 -25.17 12.68 -14.20
C ASP A 87 -24.08 12.85 -15.29
N TRP A 88 -24.38 12.44 -16.52
CA TRP A 88 -23.52 12.66 -17.68
C TRP A 88 -23.37 14.15 -18.06
N LYS A 89 -24.30 15.02 -17.61
CA LYS A 89 -24.19 16.48 -17.81
C LYS A 89 -23.22 17.10 -16.80
N GLY A 90 -23.18 16.57 -15.58
CA GLY A 90 -22.18 16.87 -14.57
C GLY A 90 -20.75 16.59 -15.06
N ASP A 91 -20.55 15.55 -15.87
CA ASP A 91 -19.24 15.15 -16.39
C ASP A 91 -18.59 16.18 -17.33
N VAL A 92 -19.38 16.79 -18.23
CA VAL A 92 -18.87 17.81 -19.17
C VAL A 92 -18.54 19.11 -18.43
N ALA A 93 -19.40 19.51 -17.50
CA ALA A 93 -19.16 20.69 -16.66
C ALA A 93 -17.96 20.48 -15.74
N GLU A 94 -17.83 19.32 -15.11
CA GLU A 94 -16.67 18.96 -14.27
C GLU A 94 -15.38 18.86 -15.11
N TRP A 95 -15.46 18.33 -16.33
CA TRP A 95 -14.33 18.31 -17.26
C TRP A 95 -13.88 19.73 -17.65
N LEU A 96 -14.81 20.62 -18.03
CA LEU A 96 -14.52 22.03 -18.34
C LEU A 96 -13.94 22.77 -17.13
N GLU A 97 -14.53 22.58 -15.94
CA GLU A 97 -14.01 23.16 -14.70
C GLU A 97 -12.60 22.66 -14.41
N ASN A 98 -12.34 21.36 -14.53
CA ASN A 98 -11.01 20.77 -14.34
C ASN A 98 -9.99 21.32 -15.35
N LEU A 99 -10.41 21.55 -16.60
CA LEU A 99 -9.56 22.14 -17.63
C LEU A 99 -9.17 23.58 -17.25
N ILE A 100 -10.16 24.42 -16.90
CA ILE A 100 -9.93 25.81 -16.47
C ILE A 100 -9.07 25.85 -15.20
N GLN A 101 -9.36 24.99 -14.23
CA GLN A 101 -8.57 24.87 -13.00
C GLN A 101 -7.12 24.48 -13.30
N SER A 102 -6.89 23.55 -14.22
CA SER A 102 -5.55 23.15 -14.65
C SER A 102 -4.78 24.31 -15.29
N TRP A 103 -5.40 25.07 -16.20
CA TRP A 103 -4.79 26.27 -16.80
C TRP A 103 -4.43 27.33 -15.75
N ARG A 104 -5.36 27.61 -14.83
CA ARG A 104 -5.10 28.54 -13.71
C ARG A 104 -3.98 28.05 -12.81
N LEU A 105 -3.91 26.75 -12.55
CA LEU A 105 -2.88 26.13 -11.72
C LEU A 105 -1.51 26.24 -12.38
N ARG A 106 -1.41 25.97 -13.69
CA ARG A 106 -0.19 26.16 -14.49
C ARG A 106 0.31 27.60 -14.41
N GLY A 107 -0.54 28.56 -14.76
CA GLY A 107 -0.17 29.99 -14.75
C GLY A 107 0.36 30.44 -13.39
N LYS A 108 -0.39 30.13 -12.32
CA LYS A 108 0.02 30.45 -10.94
C LYS A 108 1.33 29.77 -10.54
N ALA A 109 1.47 28.48 -10.77
CA ALA A 109 2.67 27.73 -10.38
C ALA A 109 3.92 28.23 -11.13
N TRP A 110 3.81 28.44 -12.43
CA TRP A 110 4.94 28.82 -13.29
C TRP A 110 5.39 30.26 -13.05
N MET A 111 4.46 31.18 -12.79
CA MET A 111 4.75 32.56 -12.37
C MET A 111 5.16 32.65 -10.88
N GLY A 112 5.06 31.55 -10.12
CA GLY A 112 5.35 31.53 -8.69
C GLY A 112 4.33 32.28 -7.83
N MET A 113 3.15 32.54 -8.36
CA MET A 113 2.11 33.35 -7.72
C MET A 113 1.12 32.50 -6.91
N GLY A 114 0.78 33.00 -5.72
CA GLY A 114 -0.25 32.42 -4.87
C GLY A 114 0.14 31.11 -4.18
N ALA A 115 -0.80 30.59 -3.42
CA ALA A 115 -0.76 29.25 -2.83
C ALA A 115 -2.14 28.62 -3.00
N ILE A 116 -2.21 27.30 -3.15
CA ILE A 116 -3.46 26.54 -3.18
C ILE A 116 -4.06 26.63 -1.76
N PRO A 117 -5.23 27.24 -1.58
CA PRO A 117 -5.87 27.26 -0.28
C PRO A 117 -6.36 25.86 0.07
N LEU A 118 -6.22 25.50 1.34
CA LEU A 118 -6.73 24.25 1.89
C LEU A 118 -8.06 24.52 2.59
N GLY A 119 -9.11 23.79 2.17
CA GLY A 119 -10.41 23.85 2.82
C GLY A 119 -10.37 23.11 4.15
N HIS A 120 -11.25 23.43 5.08
CA HIS A 120 -11.43 22.68 6.31
C HIS A 120 -12.59 21.67 6.15
N PHE A 121 -12.47 20.51 6.77
CA PHE A 121 -13.49 19.49 6.88
C PHE A 121 -13.55 19.00 8.33
N GLU A 122 -14.62 19.39 9.03
CA GLU A 122 -14.83 18.96 10.42
C GLU A 122 -15.56 17.63 10.46
N THR A 123 -15.01 16.70 11.21
CA THR A 123 -15.46 15.31 11.17
C THR A 123 -16.59 15.01 12.13
N ARG A 124 -16.95 15.93 13.02
CA ARG A 124 -17.93 15.71 14.11
C ARG A 124 -19.25 15.06 13.64
N TYR A 125 -19.72 15.36 12.43
CA TYR A 125 -20.95 14.79 11.85
C TYR A 125 -20.74 13.53 10.99
N PHE A 126 -19.50 13.23 10.64
CA PHE A 126 -19.13 12.17 9.69
C PHE A 126 -18.12 11.19 10.31
N ARG A 127 -18.07 11.12 11.64
CA ARG A 127 -17.15 10.25 12.41
C ARG A 127 -17.19 8.80 11.93
N ASP A 128 -18.39 8.25 11.74
CA ASP A 128 -18.57 6.86 11.28
C ASP A 128 -18.05 6.65 9.86
N TYR A 129 -18.31 7.59 8.97
CA TYR A 129 -17.79 7.56 7.61
C TYR A 129 -16.26 7.60 7.59
N VAL A 130 -15.66 8.53 8.35
CA VAL A 130 -14.21 8.68 8.47
C VAL A 130 -13.60 7.40 9.02
N TRP A 131 -14.18 6.82 10.06
CA TRP A 131 -13.72 5.54 10.61
C TRP A 131 -13.79 4.42 9.57
N GLN A 132 -14.95 4.18 8.98
CA GLN A 132 -15.16 3.04 8.07
C GLN A 132 -14.32 3.13 6.80
N GLU A 133 -14.20 4.32 6.20
CA GLU A 133 -13.48 4.48 4.94
C GLU A 133 -11.98 4.64 5.12
N LEU A 134 -11.53 5.38 6.14
CA LEU A 134 -10.11 5.66 6.31
C LEU A 134 -9.40 4.68 7.24
N TYR A 135 -10.01 4.16 8.31
CA TYR A 135 -9.23 3.54 9.39
C TYR A 135 -9.61 2.10 9.74
N GLY A 136 -10.90 1.77 9.76
CA GLY A 136 -11.43 0.49 10.26
C GLY A 136 -10.95 -0.75 9.49
N ARG A 137 -10.22 -0.55 8.39
CA ARG A 137 -9.57 -1.59 7.58
C ARG A 137 -8.23 -2.05 8.14
N SER A 138 -7.52 -1.20 8.87
CA SER A 138 -6.15 -1.48 9.33
C SER A 138 -5.97 -1.26 10.83
N LEU A 139 -6.80 -0.43 11.46
CA LEU A 139 -6.72 -0.13 12.89
C LEU A 139 -7.73 -0.92 13.72
N PRO A 140 -7.38 -1.35 14.94
CA PRO A 140 -8.32 -1.94 15.88
C PRO A 140 -9.34 -0.90 16.36
N ALA A 141 -10.55 -1.36 16.73
CA ALA A 141 -11.62 -0.48 17.20
C ALA A 141 -11.24 0.41 18.40
N ALA A 142 -10.28 -0.03 19.23
CA ALA A 142 -9.74 0.75 20.34
C ALA A 142 -9.10 2.08 19.90
N ASP A 143 -8.66 2.19 18.64
CA ASP A 143 -8.01 3.40 18.10
C ASP A 143 -8.98 4.42 17.55
N ARG A 144 -10.26 4.05 17.45
CA ARG A 144 -11.29 4.86 16.80
C ARG A 144 -11.35 6.26 17.38
N GLU A 145 -11.37 6.39 18.70
CA GLU A 145 -11.47 7.71 19.31
C GLU A 145 -10.21 8.53 19.08
N ALA A 146 -9.02 7.93 19.11
CA ALA A 146 -7.76 8.64 18.90
C ALA A 146 -7.68 9.27 17.51
N VAL A 147 -8.01 8.51 16.46
CA VAL A 147 -7.92 8.98 15.06
C VAL A 147 -9.04 9.94 14.66
N LEU A 148 -10.19 9.89 15.36
CA LEU A 148 -11.33 10.78 15.12
C LEU A 148 -11.29 12.08 15.94
N ARG A 149 -10.19 12.37 16.65
CA ARG A 149 -9.98 13.68 17.30
C ARG A 149 -9.58 14.76 16.30
N GLY A 150 -8.90 14.38 15.22
CA GLY A 150 -8.39 15.30 14.22
C GLY A 150 -9.44 15.66 13.16
N ASP A 151 -9.40 16.92 12.74
CA ASP A 151 -10.11 17.36 11.54
C ASP A 151 -9.18 17.33 10.32
N TYR A 152 -9.74 17.55 9.13
CA TYR A 152 -9.02 17.41 7.89
C TYR A 152 -8.92 18.73 7.12
N ARG A 153 -7.89 18.80 6.30
CA ARG A 153 -7.72 19.79 5.24
C ARG A 153 -8.08 19.16 3.90
N VAL A 154 -8.72 19.93 3.02
CA VAL A 154 -9.18 19.48 1.70
C VAL A 154 -8.41 20.23 0.62
N CYS A 155 -7.64 19.49 -0.18
CA CYS A 155 -7.07 19.99 -1.43
C CYS A 155 -8.05 19.66 -2.56
N ALA A 156 -8.66 20.69 -3.16
CA ALA A 156 -9.62 20.51 -4.25
C ALA A 156 -8.95 20.06 -5.57
N TYR A 157 -7.65 20.28 -5.72
CA TYR A 157 -6.94 19.92 -6.95
C TYR A 157 -6.59 18.43 -6.95
N PRO A 158 -6.89 17.70 -8.03
CA PRO A 158 -6.46 16.30 -8.16
C PRO A 158 -4.92 16.18 -8.13
N TRP A 159 -4.43 15.11 -7.52
CA TRP A 159 -2.99 14.82 -7.44
C TRP A 159 -2.34 14.71 -8.82
N ARG A 160 -2.99 14.02 -9.77
CA ARG A 160 -2.50 13.88 -11.16
C ARG A 160 -2.35 15.24 -11.85
N SER A 161 -3.28 16.17 -11.61
CA SER A 161 -3.20 17.52 -12.18
C SER A 161 -2.00 18.29 -11.65
N MET A 162 -1.67 18.14 -10.36
CA MET A 162 -0.48 18.76 -9.77
C MET A 162 0.81 18.17 -10.36
N HIS A 163 0.85 16.86 -10.65
CA HIS A 163 1.96 16.24 -11.36
C HIS A 163 2.15 16.78 -12.77
N LEU A 164 1.07 16.87 -13.55
CA LEU A 164 1.15 17.37 -14.93
C LEU A 164 1.75 18.79 -14.97
N VAL A 165 1.38 19.68 -14.05
CA VAL A 165 1.95 21.03 -13.95
C VAL A 165 3.48 21.00 -13.76
N GLY A 166 3.98 20.10 -12.91
CA GLY A 166 5.41 19.95 -12.64
C GLY A 166 6.17 19.33 -13.82
N ILE A 167 5.62 18.27 -14.41
CA ILE A 167 6.21 17.55 -15.56
C ILE A 167 6.27 18.43 -16.79
N GLU A 168 5.17 19.10 -17.14
CA GLU A 168 5.12 20.01 -18.30
C GLU A 168 6.10 21.17 -18.13
N ARG A 169 6.28 21.67 -16.89
CA ARG A 169 7.31 22.67 -16.62
C ARG A 169 8.72 22.13 -16.83
N ALA A 170 8.98 20.88 -16.44
CA ALA A 170 10.25 20.20 -16.65
C ALA A 170 10.54 19.90 -18.14
N GLN A 171 9.51 19.83 -18.97
CA GLN A 171 9.66 19.69 -20.42
C GLN A 171 10.01 21.03 -21.09
N LEU A 172 9.47 22.14 -20.57
CA LEU A 172 9.75 23.50 -21.08
C LEU A 172 11.03 24.12 -20.50
N SER A 173 11.47 23.66 -19.34
CA SER A 173 12.65 24.11 -18.63
C SER A 173 13.30 22.92 -17.95
N LEU A 174 14.62 22.87 -17.81
CA LEU A 174 15.34 21.70 -17.23
C LEU A 174 14.99 21.38 -15.75
N ALA A 175 14.00 22.07 -15.16
CA ALA A 175 13.59 21.92 -13.77
C ALA A 175 12.07 21.96 -13.61
N SER A 176 11.51 20.97 -12.90
CA SER A 176 10.10 21.00 -12.47
C SER A 176 9.82 22.17 -11.53
N ARG A 177 8.60 22.75 -11.62
CA ARG A 177 8.09 23.73 -10.64
C ARG A 177 6.65 23.41 -10.28
N TYR A 178 6.51 22.69 -9.16
CA TYR A 178 5.21 22.31 -8.63
C TYR A 178 4.46 23.48 -7.98
N PRO A 179 3.12 23.41 -7.92
CA PRO A 179 2.32 24.39 -7.18
C PRO A 179 2.68 24.40 -5.70
N ARG A 180 2.36 25.49 -5.00
CA ARG A 180 2.56 25.62 -3.54
C ARG A 180 1.24 25.46 -2.82
N LEU A 181 1.16 24.57 -1.84
CA LEU A 181 0.02 24.49 -0.90
C LEU A 181 0.14 25.57 0.16
N ASN A 182 -0.99 26.10 0.64
CA ASN A 182 -1.01 26.97 1.80
C ASN A 182 -0.96 26.13 3.09
N THR A 183 0.25 25.88 3.58
CA THR A 183 0.53 25.15 4.82
C THR A 183 0.82 26.08 6.01
N GLN A 184 0.40 27.35 5.95
CA GLN A 184 0.59 28.26 7.07
C GLN A 184 -0.05 27.71 8.36
N GLY A 185 0.72 27.71 9.44
CA GLY A 185 0.30 27.14 10.72
C GLY A 185 0.48 25.63 10.83
N VAL A 186 1.15 24.99 9.87
CA VAL A 186 1.59 23.59 9.94
C VAL A 186 3.11 23.57 10.09
N ASP A 187 3.60 22.82 11.07
CA ASP A 187 5.04 22.68 11.33
C ASP A 187 5.64 21.60 10.43
N VAL A 188 4.95 20.46 10.26
CA VAL A 188 5.39 19.36 9.37
C VAL A 188 4.25 18.89 8.45
N LEU A 189 4.52 18.80 7.16
CA LEU A 189 3.69 18.07 6.19
C LEU A 189 4.32 16.71 5.91
N ILE A 190 3.64 15.62 6.26
CA ILE A 190 4.03 14.24 5.93
C ILE A 190 3.31 13.82 4.65
N ALA A 191 4.05 13.67 3.56
CA ALA A 191 3.58 13.07 2.31
C ALA A 191 3.96 11.58 2.27
N GLN A 192 3.12 10.74 1.69
CA GLN A 192 3.33 9.28 1.64
C GLN A 192 4.09 8.82 0.40
N THR A 193 4.33 9.73 -0.54
CA THR A 193 5.04 9.50 -1.80
C THR A 193 5.68 10.82 -2.22
N PRO A 194 6.65 10.82 -3.16
CA PRO A 194 7.19 12.07 -3.72
C PRO A 194 6.06 13.04 -4.09
N PHE A 195 6.05 14.18 -3.42
CA PHE A 195 4.85 15.00 -3.30
C PHE A 195 4.83 16.09 -4.38
N PRO A 196 3.75 16.19 -5.18
CA PRO A 196 3.66 17.16 -6.28
C PRO A 196 3.30 18.58 -5.82
N ALA A 197 3.82 19.02 -4.68
CA ALA A 197 3.62 20.37 -4.20
C ALA A 197 4.81 20.86 -3.36
N ARG A 198 4.94 22.19 -3.32
CA ARG A 198 5.78 22.92 -2.38
C ARG A 198 4.96 23.34 -1.16
N VAL A 199 5.64 23.57 -0.04
CA VAL A 199 5.05 24.04 1.21
C VAL A 199 5.41 25.51 1.49
N ASN A 200 4.79 26.12 2.50
CA ASN A 200 5.15 27.47 2.97
C ASN A 200 6.53 27.46 3.65
N LYS A 201 7.20 28.62 3.67
CA LYS A 201 8.36 28.82 4.55
C LYS A 201 7.91 28.60 6.00
N GLY A 202 8.69 27.84 6.78
CA GLY A 202 8.37 27.46 8.15
C GLY A 202 7.59 26.14 8.29
N THR A 203 7.19 25.50 7.18
CA THR A 203 6.69 24.12 7.20
C THR A 203 7.77 23.19 6.66
N ALA A 204 8.16 22.17 7.41
CA ALA A 204 9.01 21.10 6.93
C ALA A 204 8.19 20.13 6.05
N LEU A 205 8.77 19.70 4.93
CA LEU A 205 8.21 18.62 4.12
C LEU A 205 8.94 17.32 4.44
N LEU A 206 8.19 16.33 4.90
CA LEU A 206 8.65 14.97 5.11
C LEU A 206 8.00 14.07 4.07
N VAL A 207 8.80 13.33 3.30
CA VAL A 207 8.34 12.34 2.33
C VAL A 207 8.63 10.95 2.88
N HIS A 208 7.58 10.24 3.28
CA HIS A 208 7.66 8.82 3.59
C HIS A 208 7.88 8.07 2.27
N TYR A 209 9.05 7.49 2.10
CA TYR A 209 9.55 7.00 0.81
C TYR A 209 9.58 5.48 0.79
N HIS A 210 8.65 4.90 0.04
CA HIS A 210 8.42 3.46 0.03
C HIS A 210 9.34 2.71 -0.93
N ASP A 211 9.59 3.22 -2.14
CA ASP A 211 10.47 2.57 -3.10
C ASP A 211 10.84 3.50 -4.29
N ALA A 212 11.90 3.12 -5.01
CA ALA A 212 12.34 3.74 -6.25
C ALA A 212 11.92 2.96 -7.50
N ILE A 213 11.01 1.98 -7.37
CA ILE A 213 10.60 1.08 -8.45
C ILE A 213 10.12 1.84 -9.69
N PRO A 214 9.33 2.93 -9.59
CA PRO A 214 8.91 3.67 -10.78
C PRO A 214 10.05 4.23 -11.63
N VAL A 215 11.24 4.42 -11.06
CA VAL A 215 12.42 4.96 -11.75
C VAL A 215 13.39 3.84 -12.14
N LEU A 216 13.66 2.90 -11.23
CA LEU A 216 14.66 1.85 -11.43
C LEU A 216 14.12 0.62 -12.17
N MET A 217 12.81 0.36 -12.07
CA MET A 217 12.14 -0.77 -12.70
C MET A 217 10.85 -0.32 -13.44
N PRO A 218 10.92 0.68 -14.34
CA PRO A 218 9.73 1.24 -14.98
C PRO A 218 8.97 0.22 -15.85
N HIS A 219 9.62 -0.89 -16.23
CA HIS A 219 9.01 -1.98 -16.99
C HIS A 219 8.06 -2.85 -16.15
N THR A 220 8.11 -2.77 -14.81
CA THR A 220 7.29 -3.58 -13.90
C THR A 220 6.05 -2.88 -13.37
N ILE A 221 5.78 -1.63 -13.77
CA ILE A 221 4.67 -0.81 -13.28
C ILE A 221 3.62 -0.51 -14.37
N SER A 222 2.42 -0.09 -13.96
CA SER A 222 1.39 0.42 -14.88
C SER A 222 1.68 1.86 -15.34
N ASP A 223 1.01 2.36 -16.39
CA ASP A 223 1.15 3.75 -16.94
C ASP A 223 2.61 4.27 -16.90
N ARG A 224 3.52 3.44 -17.45
CA ARG A 224 4.98 3.49 -17.22
C ARG A 224 5.58 4.87 -17.42
N ALA A 225 5.23 5.53 -18.52
CA ALA A 225 5.78 6.85 -18.86
C ALA A 225 5.33 7.91 -17.85
N PHE A 226 4.06 7.91 -17.46
CA PHE A 226 3.55 8.88 -16.50
C PHE A 226 4.12 8.63 -15.09
N HIS A 227 4.13 7.38 -14.63
CA HIS A 227 4.61 7.05 -13.27
C HIS A 227 6.11 7.30 -13.12
N GLN A 228 6.92 6.93 -14.12
CA GLN A 228 8.35 7.24 -14.13
C GLN A 228 8.58 8.75 -14.06
N ALA A 229 7.92 9.53 -14.92
CA ALA A 229 8.11 10.98 -14.98
C ALA A 229 7.57 11.68 -13.71
N SER A 230 6.39 11.29 -13.25
CA SER A 230 5.76 11.89 -12.06
C SER A 230 6.58 11.64 -10.81
N HIS A 231 7.07 10.42 -10.59
CA HIS A 231 7.91 10.05 -9.45
C HIS A 231 9.24 10.79 -9.47
N PHE A 232 9.98 10.70 -10.58
CA PHE A 232 11.30 11.33 -10.70
C PHE A 232 11.22 12.85 -10.54
N GLN A 233 10.29 13.51 -11.25
CA GLN A 233 10.20 14.98 -11.22
C GLN A 233 9.77 15.52 -9.86
N ALA A 234 8.88 14.82 -9.15
CA ALA A 234 8.47 15.22 -7.80
C ALA A 234 9.61 14.98 -6.82
N MET A 235 10.26 13.81 -6.87
CA MET A 235 11.41 13.49 -6.03
C MET A 235 12.52 14.53 -6.19
N ALA A 236 12.94 14.83 -7.43
CA ALA A 236 13.93 15.86 -7.72
C ALA A 236 13.51 17.26 -7.23
N ALA A 237 12.21 17.59 -7.26
CA ALA A 237 11.71 18.84 -6.69
C ALA A 237 11.72 18.85 -5.16
N ASN A 238 11.39 17.72 -4.52
CA ASN A 238 11.40 17.58 -3.07
C ASN A 238 12.84 17.64 -2.52
N VAL A 239 13.80 16.96 -3.17
CA VAL A 239 15.24 17.06 -2.83
C VAL A 239 15.70 18.52 -2.90
N ARG A 240 15.48 19.20 -4.03
CA ARG A 240 15.84 20.63 -4.18
C ARG A 240 15.16 21.57 -3.18
N ALA A 241 14.00 21.17 -2.66
CA ALA A 241 13.26 21.93 -1.66
C ALA A 241 13.73 21.65 -0.22
N GLY A 242 14.72 20.76 -0.01
CA GLY A 242 15.19 20.38 1.32
C GLY A 242 14.18 19.52 2.08
N ALA A 243 13.45 18.64 1.39
CA ALA A 243 12.56 17.70 2.06
C ALA A 243 13.35 16.64 2.84
N HIS A 244 12.82 16.26 4.00
CA HIS A 244 13.27 15.06 4.72
C HIS A 244 12.67 13.83 4.04
N PHE A 245 13.47 12.80 3.81
CA PHE A 245 13.00 11.52 3.29
C PHE A 245 13.07 10.49 4.40
N VAL A 246 11.95 9.84 4.71
CA VAL A 246 11.90 8.69 5.62
C VAL A 246 11.75 7.45 4.78
N CYS A 247 12.87 6.78 4.53
CA CYS A 247 12.93 5.57 3.72
C CYS A 247 12.53 4.35 4.56
N VAL A 248 11.70 3.48 4.00
CA VAL A 248 11.15 2.31 4.73
C VAL A 248 12.17 1.18 4.93
N SER A 249 13.37 1.32 4.39
CA SER A 249 14.50 0.40 4.53
C SER A 249 15.83 1.12 4.19
N ASN A 250 16.96 0.54 4.57
CA ASN A 250 18.27 1.02 4.15
C ASN A 250 18.48 0.80 2.64
N ALA A 251 17.92 -0.27 2.08
CA ALA A 251 17.92 -0.48 0.64
C ALA A 251 17.20 0.65 -0.11
N THR A 252 16.01 1.06 0.33
CA THR A 252 15.28 2.20 -0.29
C THR A 252 16.00 3.53 -0.07
N ARG A 253 16.68 3.72 1.07
CA ARG A 253 17.56 4.87 1.31
C ARG A 253 18.73 4.88 0.32
N ARG A 254 19.39 3.74 0.12
CA ARG A 254 20.47 3.61 -0.86
C ARG A 254 19.98 3.91 -2.28
N ASP A 255 18.80 3.42 -2.66
CA ASP A 255 18.23 3.73 -3.98
C ASP A 255 17.95 5.23 -4.16
N LEU A 256 17.44 5.90 -3.12
CA LEU A 256 17.30 7.36 -3.11
C LEU A 256 18.65 8.04 -3.31
N LEU A 257 19.69 7.66 -2.55
CA LEU A 257 21.00 8.29 -2.60
C LEU A 257 21.79 7.98 -3.88
N ASN A 258 21.54 6.84 -4.52
CA ASN A 258 22.08 6.55 -5.84
C ASN A 258 21.51 7.50 -6.92
N LEU A 259 20.26 7.93 -6.75
CA LEU A 259 19.61 8.87 -7.65
C LEU A 259 19.90 10.34 -7.30
N PHE A 260 19.98 10.64 -6.00
CA PHE A 260 20.13 11.99 -5.43
C PHE A 260 21.08 11.96 -4.22
N PRO A 261 22.40 11.89 -4.44
CA PRO A 261 23.39 11.85 -3.34
C PRO A 261 23.27 13.04 -2.39
N GLU A 262 22.86 14.21 -2.89
CA GLU A 262 22.67 15.43 -2.10
C GLU A 262 21.56 15.33 -1.04
N ALA A 263 20.70 14.30 -1.11
CA ALA A 263 19.66 14.07 -0.12
C ALA A 263 20.20 13.42 1.19
N GLU A 264 21.46 12.97 1.23
CA GLU A 264 22.04 12.22 2.36
C GLU A 264 21.76 12.84 3.75
N PRO A 265 21.99 14.15 3.98
CA PRO A 265 21.80 14.76 5.30
C PRO A 265 20.35 14.73 5.78
N LEU A 266 19.41 14.58 4.85
CA LEU A 266 17.97 14.62 5.08
C LEU A 266 17.30 13.27 4.82
N ALA A 267 18.07 12.23 4.50
CA ALA A 267 17.58 10.88 4.28
C ALA A 267 17.72 10.04 5.56
N HIS A 268 16.59 9.62 6.11
CA HIS A 268 16.43 8.82 7.32
C HIS A 268 15.89 7.44 6.95
N THR A 269 16.14 6.44 7.78
CA THR A 269 15.50 5.12 7.64
C THR A 269 14.64 4.87 8.87
N ILE A 270 13.34 4.67 8.65
CA ILE A 270 12.40 4.17 9.66
C ILE A 270 11.53 3.14 8.95
N HIS A 271 11.58 1.90 9.41
CA HIS A 271 10.83 0.80 8.81
C HIS A 271 9.31 0.95 8.99
N ASN A 272 8.54 0.32 8.11
CA ASN A 272 7.09 0.25 8.23
C ASN A 272 6.66 -0.53 9.48
N MET A 273 5.41 -0.31 9.89
CA MET A 273 4.82 -0.96 11.06
C MET A 273 3.95 -2.16 10.68
N LEU A 274 3.95 -3.18 11.53
CA LEU A 274 2.96 -4.25 11.47
C LEU A 274 1.68 -3.84 12.20
N PRO A 275 0.50 -4.12 11.64
CA PRO A 275 -0.74 -3.97 12.38
C PRO A 275 -0.84 -4.93 13.57
N SER A 276 -1.52 -4.48 14.62
CA SER A 276 -1.73 -5.25 15.85
C SER A 276 -2.61 -6.49 15.67
N HIS A 277 -3.35 -6.62 14.55
CA HIS A 277 -4.18 -7.79 14.27
C HIS A 277 -3.41 -8.98 13.69
N TYR A 278 -2.10 -8.83 13.44
CA TYR A 278 -1.21 -9.96 13.20
C TYR A 278 -0.48 -10.33 14.49
N PHE A 279 -0.75 -11.55 14.94
CA PHE A 279 -0.19 -12.14 16.15
C PHE A 279 -0.15 -13.67 15.97
N PRO A 280 0.63 -14.40 16.78
CA PRO A 280 0.73 -15.84 16.67
C PRO A 280 -0.65 -16.48 16.74
N ALA A 281 -0.90 -17.43 15.84
CA ALA A 281 -2.15 -18.18 15.79
C ALA A 281 -1.90 -19.64 16.10
N GLU A 282 -2.88 -20.27 16.75
CA GLU A 282 -2.95 -21.72 16.75
C GLU A 282 -3.38 -22.21 15.35
N PRO A 283 -2.85 -23.34 14.87
CA PRO A 283 -3.33 -23.95 13.63
C PRO A 283 -4.81 -24.34 13.75
N GLU A 284 -5.61 -23.98 12.76
CA GLU A 284 -7.04 -24.33 12.63
C GLU A 284 -7.29 -24.90 11.22
N PRO A 285 -6.70 -26.05 10.87
CA PRO A 285 -6.70 -26.60 9.51
C PRO A 285 -8.12 -26.84 8.96
N GLU A 286 -9.08 -27.20 9.80
CA GLU A 286 -10.48 -27.41 9.46
C GLU A 286 -11.20 -26.13 8.97
N ARG A 287 -10.67 -24.93 9.28
CA ARG A 287 -11.25 -23.66 8.80
C ARG A 287 -10.81 -23.28 7.40
N ILE A 288 -9.70 -23.86 6.90
CA ILE A 288 -9.10 -23.48 5.61
C ILE A 288 -10.06 -23.69 4.43
N PRO A 289 -10.77 -24.82 4.28
CA PRO A 289 -11.76 -24.99 3.22
C PRO A 289 -12.83 -23.89 3.20
N GLY A 290 -13.31 -23.51 4.39
CA GLY A 290 -14.34 -22.49 4.56
C GLY A 290 -13.83 -21.09 4.18
N ILE A 291 -12.59 -20.78 4.51
CA ILE A 291 -11.91 -19.52 4.12
C ILE A 291 -11.76 -19.47 2.60
N VAL A 292 -11.19 -20.51 2.00
CA VAL A 292 -10.98 -20.58 0.55
C VAL A 292 -12.31 -20.44 -0.18
N ARG A 293 -13.31 -21.26 0.15
CA ARG A 293 -14.64 -21.22 -0.50
C ARG A 293 -15.29 -19.84 -0.48
N ARG A 294 -15.13 -19.07 0.62
CA ARG A 294 -15.75 -17.74 0.79
C ARG A 294 -15.07 -16.64 -0.02
N HIS A 295 -13.76 -16.76 -0.24
CA HIS A 295 -12.94 -15.66 -0.74
C HIS A 295 -12.35 -15.89 -2.15
N LEU A 296 -12.82 -16.90 -2.88
CA LEU A 296 -12.41 -17.14 -4.27
C LEU A 296 -12.75 -15.97 -5.19
N HIS A 297 -11.85 -15.68 -6.13
CA HIS A 297 -11.99 -14.58 -7.09
C HIS A 297 -13.15 -14.74 -8.08
N GLY A 298 -13.68 -15.94 -8.28
CA GLY A 298 -14.84 -16.16 -9.14
C GLY A 298 -14.49 -15.97 -10.62
N GLU A 299 -14.71 -14.75 -11.13
CA GLU A 299 -14.37 -14.33 -12.49
C GLU A 299 -13.66 -12.97 -12.47
N PHE A 300 -12.89 -12.69 -13.51
CA PHE A 300 -12.26 -11.40 -13.73
C PHE A 300 -12.35 -10.98 -15.19
N GLU A 301 -12.86 -9.78 -15.44
CA GLU A 301 -12.88 -9.18 -16.77
C GLU A 301 -11.66 -8.26 -16.94
N GLY A 302 -10.79 -8.63 -17.87
CA GLY A 302 -9.53 -7.94 -18.11
C GLY A 302 -9.38 -7.47 -19.56
N LYS A 303 -8.64 -6.38 -19.80
CA LYS A 303 -8.34 -5.89 -21.16
C LYS A 303 -7.42 -6.85 -21.92
N ILE A 304 -7.68 -7.00 -23.23
CA ILE A 304 -6.82 -7.76 -24.14
C ILE A 304 -5.62 -6.91 -24.57
N LYS A 305 -4.41 -7.48 -24.51
CA LYS A 305 -3.17 -6.81 -24.91
C LYS A 305 -3.24 -6.39 -26.39
N GLY A 306 -2.97 -5.12 -26.68
CA GLY A 306 -2.88 -4.59 -28.05
C GLY A 306 -4.21 -4.27 -28.74
N LYS A 307 -5.38 -4.44 -28.09
CA LYS A 307 -6.68 -4.04 -28.64
C LYS A 307 -7.37 -3.12 -27.64
N GLN A 308 -7.48 -1.82 -27.97
CA GLN A 308 -8.36 -0.94 -27.22
C GLN A 308 -9.79 -1.48 -27.33
N GLU A 309 -10.54 -1.42 -26.21
CA GLU A 309 -11.96 -1.77 -26.12
C GLU A 309 -12.35 -3.27 -26.20
N LYS A 310 -11.39 -4.21 -26.27
CA LYS A 310 -11.71 -5.65 -26.12
C LYS A 310 -11.33 -6.19 -24.75
N TYR A 311 -12.23 -6.96 -24.16
CA TYR A 311 -12.09 -7.60 -22.86
C TYR A 311 -12.09 -9.13 -22.99
N LYS A 312 -11.36 -9.81 -22.10
CA LYS A 312 -11.32 -11.27 -21.92
C LYS A 312 -11.77 -11.57 -20.49
N VAL A 313 -12.70 -12.50 -20.36
CA VAL A 313 -13.14 -13.03 -19.06
C VAL A 313 -12.25 -14.20 -18.67
N TYR A 314 -11.67 -14.12 -17.48
CA TYR A 314 -10.89 -15.18 -16.85
C TYR A 314 -11.76 -15.84 -15.78
N LYS A 315 -11.98 -17.15 -15.91
CA LYS A 315 -12.69 -17.94 -14.89
C LYS A 315 -11.68 -18.39 -13.84
N LEU A 316 -11.68 -17.70 -12.71
CA LEU A 316 -10.67 -17.84 -11.64
C LEU A 316 -11.18 -18.71 -10.49
N SER A 317 -12.17 -19.54 -10.78
CA SER A 317 -12.68 -20.57 -9.90
C SER A 317 -13.25 -21.71 -10.73
N ARG A 318 -13.19 -22.93 -10.18
CA ARG A 318 -13.83 -24.10 -10.76
C ARG A 318 -15.35 -23.94 -10.74
N ALA A 319 -16.01 -24.35 -11.82
CA ALA A 319 -17.46 -24.40 -11.88
C ALA A 319 -17.99 -25.68 -11.22
N PHE A 320 -19.11 -25.56 -10.51
CA PHE A 320 -19.81 -26.67 -9.85
C PHE A 320 -21.28 -26.63 -10.20
N GLY A 321 -21.94 -27.79 -10.20
CA GLY A 321 -23.37 -27.88 -10.49
C GLY A 321 -24.25 -27.38 -9.33
N ASN A 322 -23.76 -27.46 -8.09
CA ASN A 322 -24.45 -26.99 -6.89
C ASN A 322 -23.48 -26.68 -5.73
N GLU A 323 -23.99 -26.03 -4.67
CA GLU A 323 -23.19 -25.64 -3.51
C GLU A 323 -22.76 -26.82 -2.61
N GLU A 324 -23.48 -27.94 -2.61
CA GLU A 324 -23.07 -29.14 -1.85
C GLU A 324 -21.84 -29.80 -2.47
N GLU A 325 -21.83 -29.95 -3.80
CA GLU A 325 -20.70 -30.45 -4.58
C GLU A 325 -19.47 -29.56 -4.37
N LYS A 326 -19.65 -28.24 -4.49
CA LYS A 326 -18.61 -27.25 -4.24
C LYS A 326 -18.05 -27.36 -2.82
N THR A 327 -18.93 -27.49 -1.82
CA THR A 327 -18.53 -27.59 -0.41
C THR A 327 -17.72 -28.85 -0.16
N ARG A 328 -18.19 -29.99 -0.68
CA ARG A 328 -17.49 -31.27 -0.57
C ARG A 328 -16.13 -31.22 -1.25
N PHE A 329 -16.07 -30.67 -2.46
CA PHE A 329 -14.83 -30.51 -3.19
C PHE A 329 -13.76 -29.76 -2.39
N TYR A 330 -14.10 -28.60 -1.81
CA TYR A 330 -13.12 -27.83 -1.03
C TYR A 330 -12.77 -28.51 0.31
N ALA A 331 -13.72 -29.22 0.93
CA ALA A 331 -13.43 -30.01 2.13
C ALA A 331 -12.45 -31.14 1.84
N ASP A 332 -12.56 -31.78 0.67
CA ASP A 332 -11.67 -32.87 0.25
C ASP A 332 -10.31 -32.33 -0.24
N ALA A 333 -10.31 -31.30 -1.09
CA ALA A 333 -9.11 -30.75 -1.70
C ALA A 333 -8.22 -29.95 -0.73
N LEU A 334 -8.79 -29.45 0.36
CA LEU A 334 -8.10 -28.64 1.38
C LEU A 334 -8.41 -29.11 2.80
N GLY A 335 -8.72 -30.40 2.97
CA GLY A 335 -9.00 -31.01 4.27
C GLY A 335 -7.81 -30.91 5.23
N PRO A 336 -7.95 -31.35 6.50
CA PRO A 336 -6.98 -31.07 7.54
C PRO A 336 -5.53 -31.52 7.27
N ASP A 337 -5.35 -32.59 6.49
CA ASP A 337 -4.04 -33.13 6.12
C ASP A 337 -3.44 -32.48 4.85
N SER A 338 -4.18 -31.56 4.22
CA SER A 338 -3.75 -30.91 2.98
C SER A 338 -2.62 -29.92 3.23
N ARG A 339 -1.59 -30.00 2.39
CA ARG A 339 -0.47 -29.07 2.39
C ARG A 339 -0.64 -28.05 1.30
N PHE A 340 -0.36 -26.78 1.61
CA PHE A 340 -0.37 -25.72 0.62
C PHE A 340 0.77 -24.73 0.80
N VAL A 341 1.32 -24.30 -0.32
CA VAL A 341 2.19 -23.12 -0.41
C VAL A 341 1.30 -21.88 -0.50
N LEU A 342 1.68 -20.81 0.19
CA LEU A 342 0.96 -19.54 0.20
C LEU A 342 1.77 -18.44 -0.48
N MET A 343 1.10 -17.58 -1.24
CA MET A 343 1.64 -16.31 -1.72
C MET A 343 0.62 -15.21 -1.44
N VAL A 344 1.05 -14.10 -0.84
CA VAL A 344 0.17 -12.96 -0.54
C VAL A 344 0.68 -11.72 -1.27
N SER A 345 0.10 -11.44 -2.44
CA SER A 345 0.47 -10.27 -3.23
C SER A 345 -0.53 -9.95 -4.33
N THR A 346 -0.62 -8.69 -4.74
CA THR A 346 -1.28 -8.29 -5.98
C THR A 346 -0.64 -8.99 -7.18
N VAL A 347 -1.45 -9.50 -8.12
CA VAL A 347 -0.97 -10.10 -9.38
C VAL A 347 -0.43 -9.01 -10.29
N GLU A 348 0.90 -8.82 -10.24
CA GLU A 348 1.68 -7.86 -11.03
C GLU A 348 3.07 -8.44 -11.36
N PRO A 349 3.78 -7.94 -12.40
CA PRO A 349 5.04 -8.52 -12.88
C PRO A 349 6.14 -8.60 -11.82
N ARG A 350 6.27 -7.54 -11.01
CA ARG A 350 7.32 -7.43 -9.99
C ARG A 350 7.24 -8.51 -8.92
N LYS A 351 6.04 -9.03 -8.66
CA LYS A 351 5.81 -10.08 -7.67
C LYS A 351 6.15 -11.48 -8.20
N ASN A 352 6.56 -11.63 -9.46
CA ASN A 352 7.19 -12.83 -10.01
C ASN A 352 6.38 -14.14 -9.84
N HIS A 353 5.08 -14.05 -10.02
CA HIS A 353 4.14 -15.17 -9.91
C HIS A 353 4.53 -16.38 -10.76
N SER A 354 5.06 -16.16 -11.96
CA SER A 354 5.51 -17.22 -12.87
C SER A 354 6.62 -18.08 -12.25
N ARG A 355 7.57 -17.47 -11.53
CA ARG A 355 8.66 -18.20 -10.88
C ARG A 355 8.14 -19.17 -9.83
N LEU A 356 7.21 -18.72 -8.99
CA LEU A 356 6.58 -19.58 -8.00
C LEU A 356 5.78 -20.71 -8.67
N LEU A 357 5.01 -20.38 -9.71
CA LEU A 357 4.22 -21.38 -10.43
C LEU A 357 5.13 -22.50 -10.98
N GLU A 358 6.19 -22.15 -11.70
CA GLU A 358 7.13 -23.12 -12.28
C GLU A 358 7.79 -24.01 -11.20
N ALA A 359 8.23 -23.42 -10.08
CA ALA A 359 8.83 -24.18 -8.99
C ALA A 359 7.84 -25.11 -8.30
N TRP A 360 6.60 -24.65 -8.10
CA TRP A 360 5.53 -25.45 -7.52
C TRP A 360 5.11 -26.61 -8.46
N GLU A 361 5.02 -26.37 -9.78
CA GLU A 361 4.77 -27.41 -10.79
C GLU A 361 5.87 -28.48 -10.79
N ALA A 362 7.14 -28.07 -10.66
CA ALA A 362 8.27 -28.98 -10.58
C ALA A 362 8.19 -29.89 -9.34
N LEU A 363 7.84 -29.34 -8.17
CA LEU A 363 7.64 -30.15 -6.96
C LEU A 363 6.45 -31.09 -7.08
N ARG A 364 5.34 -30.64 -7.67
CA ARG A 364 4.16 -31.49 -7.86
C ARG A 364 4.42 -32.67 -8.76
N SER A 365 5.11 -32.44 -9.87
CA SER A 365 5.39 -33.49 -10.86
C SER A 365 6.43 -34.50 -10.39
N THR A 366 7.36 -34.10 -9.51
CA THR A 366 8.48 -34.95 -9.11
C THR A 366 8.35 -35.55 -7.71
N MET A 367 7.54 -34.96 -6.82
CA MET A 367 7.55 -35.30 -5.40
C MET A 367 6.18 -35.36 -4.73
N ASP A 368 5.31 -34.37 -4.95
CA ASP A 368 4.02 -34.28 -4.24
C ASP A 368 2.88 -33.81 -5.16
N PRO A 369 2.20 -34.74 -5.86
CA PRO A 369 1.05 -34.42 -6.70
C PRO A 369 -0.11 -33.74 -5.98
N ASP A 370 -0.15 -33.76 -4.64
CA ASP A 370 -1.25 -33.19 -3.85
C ASP A 370 -0.93 -31.81 -3.26
N LEU A 371 0.32 -31.33 -3.34
CA LEU A 371 0.71 -30.01 -2.84
C LEU A 371 -0.11 -28.89 -3.49
N LYS A 372 -0.91 -28.16 -2.72
CA LYS A 372 -1.75 -27.07 -3.24
C LYS A 372 -0.99 -25.74 -3.28
N LEU A 373 -1.50 -24.79 -4.05
CA LEU A 373 -1.04 -23.40 -4.08
C LEU A 373 -2.20 -22.45 -3.80
N ILE A 374 -2.06 -21.61 -2.78
CA ILE A 374 -3.02 -20.55 -2.48
C ILE A 374 -2.36 -19.21 -2.75
N ILE A 375 -3.00 -18.38 -3.56
CA ILE A 375 -2.58 -17.01 -3.84
C ILE A 375 -3.65 -16.07 -3.30
N VAL A 376 -3.28 -15.14 -2.45
CA VAL A 376 -4.17 -14.11 -1.89
C VAL A 376 -3.77 -12.75 -2.46
N GLY A 377 -4.65 -12.13 -3.25
CA GLY A 377 -4.41 -10.80 -3.77
C GLY A 377 -5.39 -10.35 -4.84
N HIS A 378 -5.36 -9.04 -5.11
CA HIS A 378 -6.09 -8.46 -6.24
C HIS A 378 -5.34 -8.67 -7.55
N ILE A 379 -6.05 -8.59 -8.67
CA ILE A 379 -5.42 -8.57 -9.98
C ILE A 379 -5.00 -7.15 -10.32
N GLY A 380 -3.70 -6.95 -10.56
CA GLY A 380 -3.10 -5.65 -10.82
C GLY A 380 -3.02 -5.34 -12.32
N TRP A 381 -1.81 -5.14 -12.82
CA TRP A 381 -1.51 -4.85 -14.23
C TRP A 381 -0.61 -5.93 -14.83
N ASP A 382 -0.52 -5.97 -16.16
CA ASP A 382 0.30 -6.95 -16.90
C ASP A 382 0.13 -8.41 -16.39
N TYR A 383 -1.09 -8.73 -15.96
CA TYR A 383 -1.44 -9.97 -15.26
C TYR A 383 -1.61 -11.17 -16.20
N GLN A 384 -1.69 -10.95 -17.51
CA GLN A 384 -2.16 -11.97 -18.47
C GLN A 384 -1.34 -13.25 -18.39
N THR A 385 -0.01 -13.13 -18.40
CA THR A 385 0.91 -14.28 -18.32
C THR A 385 0.71 -15.08 -17.02
N ALA A 386 0.54 -14.39 -15.89
CA ALA A 386 0.31 -15.07 -14.61
C ALA A 386 -1.04 -15.79 -14.60
N LEU A 387 -2.12 -15.10 -14.98
CA LEU A 387 -3.45 -15.71 -15.00
C LEU A 387 -3.54 -16.89 -15.99
N GLU A 388 -2.94 -16.77 -17.17
CA GLU A 388 -2.93 -17.85 -18.17
C GLU A 388 -2.19 -19.10 -17.66
N GLY A 389 -1.12 -18.93 -16.90
CA GLY A 389 -0.46 -20.04 -16.20
C GLY A 389 -1.32 -20.64 -15.07
N PHE A 390 -2.11 -19.83 -14.36
CA PHE A 390 -2.93 -20.30 -13.24
C PHE A 390 -4.17 -21.10 -13.68
N LEU A 391 -4.77 -20.74 -14.81
CA LEU A 391 -6.08 -21.27 -15.23
C LEU A 391 -6.17 -22.81 -15.23
N PRO A 392 -5.23 -23.57 -15.81
CA PRO A 392 -5.30 -25.03 -15.80
C PRO A 392 -5.34 -25.62 -14.38
N TRP A 393 -4.59 -25.03 -13.45
CA TRP A 393 -4.50 -25.49 -12.07
C TRP A 393 -5.69 -25.07 -11.21
N ILE A 394 -6.30 -23.94 -11.53
CA ILE A 394 -7.58 -23.52 -10.94
C ILE A 394 -8.69 -24.49 -11.35
N GLU A 395 -8.74 -24.87 -12.63
CA GLU A 395 -9.74 -25.81 -13.15
C GLU A 395 -9.59 -27.20 -12.50
N GLN A 396 -8.34 -27.67 -12.35
CA GLN A 396 -8.03 -28.92 -11.64
C GLN A 396 -8.29 -28.84 -10.13
N GLY A 397 -8.34 -27.62 -9.57
CA GLY A 397 -8.49 -27.37 -8.14
C GLY A 397 -7.24 -27.72 -7.32
N SER A 398 -6.08 -27.44 -7.90
CA SER A 398 -4.77 -27.48 -7.23
C SER A 398 -4.24 -26.09 -6.88
N LEU A 399 -4.73 -25.04 -7.58
CA LEU A 399 -4.42 -23.65 -7.31
C LEU A 399 -5.71 -22.89 -6.95
N PHE A 400 -5.66 -22.10 -5.88
CA PHE A 400 -6.78 -21.27 -5.43
C PHE A 400 -6.37 -19.79 -5.38
N LEU A 401 -7.07 -18.95 -6.16
CA LEU A 401 -6.87 -17.51 -6.15
C LEU A 401 -7.96 -16.84 -5.31
N LEU A 402 -7.54 -16.23 -4.20
CA LEU A 402 -8.40 -15.56 -3.23
C LEU A 402 -8.25 -14.04 -3.32
N HIS A 403 -9.30 -13.32 -2.98
CA HIS A 403 -9.28 -11.87 -2.83
C HIS A 403 -10.14 -11.43 -1.64
N SER A 404 -9.90 -10.21 -1.16
CA SER A 404 -10.67 -9.63 -0.05
C SER A 404 -10.71 -10.53 1.20
N VAL A 405 -9.63 -11.27 1.46
CA VAL A 405 -9.49 -12.08 2.68
C VAL A 405 -9.25 -11.13 3.86
N PRO A 406 -10.05 -11.18 4.93
CA PRO A 406 -9.84 -10.35 6.11
C PRO A 406 -8.63 -10.83 6.90
N ALA A 407 -7.99 -9.92 7.65
CA ALA A 407 -6.76 -10.20 8.38
C ALA A 407 -6.86 -11.43 9.33
N GLU A 408 -8.00 -11.63 9.99
CA GLU A 408 -8.21 -12.79 10.87
C GLU A 408 -8.12 -14.13 10.12
N ALA A 409 -8.69 -14.20 8.92
CA ALA A 409 -8.61 -15.39 8.08
C ALA A 409 -7.23 -15.54 7.43
N LEU A 410 -6.62 -14.42 7.02
CA LEU A 410 -5.28 -14.41 6.44
C LEU A 410 -4.21 -14.88 7.44
N ARG A 411 -4.37 -14.54 8.72
CA ARG A 411 -3.54 -15.04 9.83
C ARG A 411 -3.54 -16.57 9.91
N LEU A 412 -4.71 -17.21 9.71
CA LEU A 412 -4.81 -18.67 9.67
C LEU A 412 -4.15 -19.26 8.43
N LEU A 413 -4.32 -18.62 7.26
CA LEU A 413 -3.61 -19.05 6.04
C LEU A 413 -2.10 -19.00 6.23
N PHE A 414 -1.56 -17.92 6.79
CA PHE A 414 -0.12 -17.79 7.08
C PHE A 414 0.38 -18.86 8.04
N ARG A 415 -0.38 -19.14 9.11
CA ARG A 415 -0.02 -20.15 10.11
C ARG A 415 -0.05 -21.56 9.55
N GLN A 416 -1.04 -21.88 8.72
CA GLN A 416 -1.27 -23.24 8.20
C GLN A 416 -0.45 -23.57 6.94
N ALA A 417 -0.04 -22.54 6.17
CA ALA A 417 0.80 -22.75 4.99
C ALA A 417 2.08 -23.51 5.36
N VAL A 418 2.47 -24.49 4.54
CA VAL A 418 3.75 -25.18 4.75
C VAL A 418 4.93 -24.23 4.55
N VAL A 419 4.79 -23.31 3.59
CA VAL A 419 5.71 -22.20 3.34
C VAL A 419 4.93 -21.04 2.73
N THR A 420 5.19 -19.81 3.18
CA THR A 420 4.81 -18.59 2.48
C THR A 420 5.96 -18.16 1.57
N VAL A 421 5.69 -17.96 0.28
CA VAL A 421 6.72 -17.59 -0.70
C VAL A 421 6.59 -16.12 -1.09
N CYS A 422 7.70 -15.39 -1.02
CA CYS A 422 7.86 -13.99 -1.40
C CYS A 422 8.84 -13.88 -2.59
N PRO A 423 8.41 -14.15 -3.84
CA PRO A 423 9.30 -14.27 -5.00
C PRO A 423 9.60 -12.95 -5.72
N SER A 424 9.29 -11.82 -5.10
CA SER A 424 9.46 -10.48 -5.68
C SER A 424 10.86 -10.23 -6.25
N VAL A 425 10.94 -9.55 -7.39
CA VAL A 425 12.21 -9.10 -7.99
C VAL A 425 12.68 -7.74 -7.47
N GLY A 426 11.83 -7.02 -6.75
CA GLY A 426 12.16 -5.74 -6.13
C GLY A 426 11.07 -5.34 -5.15
N GLU A 427 11.44 -4.73 -4.02
CA GLU A 427 10.54 -4.36 -2.93
C GLU A 427 11.03 -3.08 -2.25
N GLY A 428 10.13 -2.45 -1.50
CA GLY A 428 10.51 -1.40 -0.53
C GLY A 428 10.71 -1.94 0.89
N PHE A 429 9.80 -2.84 1.30
CA PHE A 429 9.75 -3.44 2.62
C PHE A 429 9.24 -4.90 2.59
N ASP A 430 8.14 -5.14 1.85
CA ASP A 430 7.39 -6.41 1.77
C ASP A 430 6.76 -6.90 3.09
N PHE A 431 5.51 -6.48 3.31
CA PHE A 431 4.68 -6.87 4.46
C PHE A 431 4.43 -8.38 4.53
N SER A 432 4.33 -9.07 3.39
CA SER A 432 3.79 -10.44 3.34
C SER A 432 4.61 -11.43 4.17
N GLY A 433 5.93 -11.41 4.04
CA GLY A 433 6.82 -12.25 4.84
C GLY A 433 6.83 -11.87 6.31
N VAL A 434 6.79 -10.57 6.65
CA VAL A 434 6.76 -10.13 8.05
C VAL A 434 5.44 -10.52 8.73
N GLU A 435 4.31 -10.35 8.04
CA GLU A 435 2.99 -10.78 8.51
C GLU A 435 2.98 -12.31 8.71
N ALA A 436 3.53 -13.08 7.77
CA ALA A 436 3.66 -14.54 7.90
C ALA A 436 4.46 -14.94 9.14
N MET A 437 5.65 -14.36 9.32
CA MET A 437 6.51 -14.59 10.49
C MET A 437 5.77 -14.26 11.80
N ARG A 438 5.05 -13.14 11.83
CA ARG A 438 4.30 -12.70 13.01
C ARG A 438 3.18 -13.67 13.39
N CYS A 439 2.60 -14.34 12.40
CA CYS A 439 1.55 -15.34 12.59
C CYS A 439 2.08 -16.73 12.96
N GLY A 440 3.41 -16.95 12.95
CA GLY A 440 4.02 -18.26 13.19
C GLY A 440 4.13 -19.13 11.91
N GLY A 441 4.04 -18.52 10.74
CA GLY A 441 4.37 -19.14 9.45
C GLY A 441 5.88 -19.08 9.17
N VAL A 442 6.31 -19.80 8.13
CA VAL A 442 7.70 -19.79 7.64
C VAL A 442 7.78 -19.20 6.24
N VAL A 443 8.91 -18.58 5.92
CA VAL A 443 9.06 -17.77 4.70
C VAL A 443 10.20 -18.30 3.83
N ALA A 444 9.92 -18.46 2.54
CA ALA A 444 10.94 -18.53 1.49
C ALA A 444 10.88 -17.23 0.69
N ALA A 445 11.99 -16.51 0.54
CA ALA A 445 12.01 -15.18 -0.06
C ALA A 445 13.10 -15.04 -1.12
N SER A 446 12.87 -14.20 -2.12
CA SER A 446 13.92 -13.84 -3.08
C SER A 446 15.13 -13.24 -2.36
N ASP A 447 16.34 -13.54 -2.83
CA ASP A 447 17.59 -12.97 -2.33
C ASP A 447 17.81 -11.56 -2.90
N ILE A 448 16.95 -10.63 -2.47
CA ILE A 448 17.06 -9.21 -2.76
C ILE A 448 17.47 -8.43 -1.50
N PRO A 449 18.12 -7.25 -1.64
CA PRO A 449 18.61 -6.52 -0.48
C PRO A 449 17.55 -6.18 0.57
N VAL A 450 16.32 -5.88 0.14
CA VAL A 450 15.22 -5.58 1.07
C VAL A 450 14.81 -6.81 1.87
N HIS A 451 14.69 -7.99 1.26
CA HIS A 451 14.36 -9.20 2.01
C HIS A 451 15.47 -9.55 3.00
N ARG A 452 16.74 -9.46 2.60
CA ARG A 452 17.87 -9.67 3.53
C ARG A 452 17.82 -8.74 4.73
N GLU A 453 17.45 -7.47 4.52
CA GLU A 453 17.30 -6.49 5.58
C GLU A 453 16.08 -6.75 6.48
N VAL A 454 14.91 -7.02 5.86
CA VAL A 454 13.62 -7.08 6.54
C VAL A 454 13.32 -8.44 7.14
N TYR A 455 13.78 -9.52 6.51
CA TYR A 455 13.56 -10.90 6.95
C TYR A 455 14.77 -11.46 7.70
N GLY A 456 15.98 -10.94 7.49
CA GLY A 456 17.18 -11.37 8.22
C GLY A 456 17.38 -12.89 8.13
N GLU A 457 17.70 -13.53 9.24
CA GLU A 457 17.87 -15.00 9.30
C GLU A 457 16.56 -15.78 9.45
N ALA A 458 15.40 -15.09 9.39
CA ALA A 458 14.08 -15.70 9.59
C ALA A 458 13.41 -16.21 8.30
N ALA A 459 14.15 -16.23 7.18
CA ALA A 459 13.67 -16.75 5.91
C ALA A 459 14.75 -17.58 5.22
N SER A 460 14.32 -18.54 4.38
CA SER A 460 15.21 -19.20 3.42
C SER A 460 15.23 -18.41 2.12
N TYR A 461 16.40 -18.25 1.51
CA TYR A 461 16.58 -17.37 0.35
C TYR A 461 16.86 -18.13 -0.93
N PHE A 462 16.29 -17.65 -2.05
CA PHE A 462 16.53 -18.18 -3.39
C PHE A 462 16.78 -17.05 -4.39
N ASP A 463 17.46 -17.35 -5.50
CA ASP A 463 17.64 -16.36 -6.58
C ASP A 463 16.29 -16.13 -7.30
N PRO A 464 15.75 -14.89 -7.35
CA PRO A 464 14.49 -14.59 -8.04
C PRO A 464 14.50 -14.91 -9.54
N TYR A 465 15.68 -15.07 -10.13
CA TYR A 465 15.90 -15.37 -11.54
C TYR A 465 16.20 -16.85 -11.83
N ASP A 466 16.27 -17.71 -10.81
CA ASP A 466 16.50 -19.15 -10.95
C ASP A 466 15.39 -20.01 -10.32
N THR A 467 14.66 -20.75 -11.16
CA THR A 467 13.59 -21.66 -10.73
C THR A 467 14.17 -22.84 -9.95
N GLY A 468 15.37 -23.30 -10.32
CA GLY A 468 16.07 -24.40 -9.64
C GLY A 468 16.38 -24.04 -8.19
N SER A 469 16.90 -22.83 -7.95
CA SER A 469 17.14 -22.30 -6.60
C SER A 469 15.87 -22.31 -5.74
N LEU A 470 14.73 -21.84 -6.26
CA LEU A 470 13.46 -21.87 -5.52
C LEU A 470 12.99 -23.31 -5.25
N VAL A 471 13.09 -24.21 -6.24
CA VAL A 471 12.76 -25.64 -6.05
C VAL A 471 13.61 -26.27 -4.95
N GLN A 472 14.91 -25.98 -4.92
CA GLN A 472 15.82 -26.50 -3.89
C GLN A 472 15.43 -26.02 -2.49
N VAL A 473 15.16 -24.71 -2.32
CA VAL A 473 14.73 -24.14 -1.04
C VAL A 473 13.42 -24.76 -0.57
N LEU A 474 12.40 -24.84 -1.44
CA LEU A 474 11.12 -25.43 -1.08
C LEU A 474 11.25 -26.93 -0.79
N ARG A 475 12.08 -27.66 -1.55
CA ARG A 475 12.38 -29.06 -1.27
C ARG A 475 13.00 -29.22 0.12
N GLN A 476 13.96 -28.37 0.46
CA GLN A 476 14.62 -28.39 1.76
C GLN A 476 13.64 -28.11 2.90
N MET A 477 12.78 -27.11 2.73
CA MET A 477 11.83 -26.68 3.77
C MET A 477 10.63 -27.62 3.96
N ILE A 478 10.24 -28.37 2.94
CA ILE A 478 8.98 -29.16 2.97
C ILE A 478 9.25 -30.67 3.06
N TYR A 479 10.36 -31.17 2.49
CA TYR A 479 10.55 -32.62 2.27
C TYR A 479 11.91 -33.17 2.71
N HIS A 480 12.84 -32.33 3.15
CA HIS A 480 14.08 -32.83 3.76
C HIS A 480 13.76 -33.56 5.07
N PRO A 481 14.53 -34.59 5.48
CA PRO A 481 14.36 -35.22 6.80
C PRO A 481 14.33 -34.20 7.97
N ASP A 482 15.15 -33.15 7.87
CA ASP A 482 15.24 -32.09 8.88
C ASP A 482 14.25 -30.93 8.66
N ALA A 483 13.29 -31.06 7.73
CA ALA A 483 12.36 -29.98 7.38
C ALA A 483 11.61 -29.43 8.59
N ALA A 484 11.18 -30.29 9.52
CA ALA A 484 10.49 -29.87 10.74
C ALA A 484 11.37 -28.99 11.64
N GLU A 485 12.66 -29.34 11.79
CA GLU A 485 13.63 -28.57 12.57
C GLU A 485 13.94 -27.23 11.90
N ILE A 486 14.11 -27.23 10.57
CA ILE A 486 14.32 -26.02 9.77
C ILE A 486 13.14 -25.07 9.94
N GLN A 487 11.90 -25.58 9.80
CA GLN A 487 10.71 -24.77 9.96
C GLN A 487 10.59 -24.21 11.38
N GLU A 488 10.88 -25.01 12.41
CA GLU A 488 10.78 -24.54 13.79
C GLU A 488 11.83 -23.46 14.11
N SER A 489 13.06 -23.63 13.63
CA SER A 489 14.10 -22.61 13.71
C SER A 489 13.67 -21.30 13.03
N LEU A 490 13.10 -21.39 11.82
CA LEU A 490 12.59 -20.22 11.10
C LEU A 490 11.41 -19.55 11.81
N ARG A 491 10.50 -20.31 12.44
CA ARG A 491 9.41 -19.74 13.23
C ARG A 491 9.94 -18.98 14.44
N ALA A 492 10.90 -19.54 15.17
CA ALA A 492 11.52 -18.88 16.32
C ALA A 492 12.26 -17.59 15.92
N ALA A 493 13.04 -17.65 14.84
CA ALA A 493 13.69 -16.48 14.26
C ALA A 493 12.65 -15.44 13.78
N GLY A 494 11.58 -15.89 13.12
CA GLY A 494 10.50 -15.05 12.61
C GLY A 494 9.72 -14.31 13.71
N ALA A 495 9.48 -14.96 14.85
CA ALA A 495 8.86 -14.31 16.00
C ALA A 495 9.73 -13.14 16.51
N THR A 496 11.04 -13.33 16.58
CA THR A 496 12.00 -12.30 17.01
C THR A 496 12.12 -11.19 15.97
N GLN A 497 12.25 -11.56 14.69
CA GLN A 497 12.43 -10.62 13.59
C GLN A 497 11.19 -9.73 13.39
N SER A 498 10.00 -10.33 13.31
CA SER A 498 8.76 -9.58 13.12
C SER A 498 8.45 -8.60 14.26
N ALA A 499 8.83 -8.94 15.50
CA ALA A 499 8.62 -8.07 16.67
C ALA A 499 9.33 -6.70 16.57
N ARG A 500 10.39 -6.60 15.74
CA ARG A 500 11.11 -5.34 15.47
C ARG A 500 10.24 -4.29 14.78
N TYR A 501 9.22 -4.73 14.05
CA TYR A 501 8.34 -3.87 13.26
C TYR A 501 7.01 -3.57 13.98
N LEU A 502 6.89 -3.91 15.26
CA LEU A 502 5.72 -3.55 16.05
C LEU A 502 5.69 -2.02 16.31
N PRO A 503 4.49 -1.41 16.40
CA PRO A 503 4.34 0.03 16.62
C PRO A 503 5.17 0.57 17.80
N GLU A 504 5.23 -0.15 18.92
CA GLU A 504 6.01 0.19 20.10
C GLU A 504 7.53 0.27 19.88
N LYS A 505 8.05 -0.36 18.81
CA LYS A 505 9.48 -0.28 18.42
C LYS A 505 9.74 0.82 17.39
N ILE A 506 8.74 1.17 16.57
CA ILE A 506 8.88 2.10 15.45
C ILE A 506 8.47 3.53 15.84
N LEU A 507 7.40 3.69 16.62
CA LEU A 507 6.88 5.00 17.03
C LEU A 507 7.93 5.91 17.71
N PRO A 508 8.80 5.42 18.60
CA PRO A 508 9.83 6.27 19.20
C PRO A 508 10.79 6.89 18.18
N GLN A 509 11.07 6.20 17.07
CA GLN A 509 11.93 6.69 16.00
C GLN A 509 11.28 7.84 15.23
N TRP A 510 9.97 7.71 14.94
CA TRP A 510 9.17 8.78 14.34
C TRP A 510 9.10 10.01 15.24
N GLN A 511 8.84 9.82 16.53
CA GLN A 511 8.77 10.90 17.50
C GLN A 511 10.11 11.66 17.60
N ASP A 512 11.22 10.94 17.72
CA ASP A 512 12.55 11.56 17.77
C ASP A 512 12.84 12.39 16.50
N LEU A 513 12.59 11.81 15.32
CA LEU A 513 12.82 12.50 14.05
C LEU A 513 11.98 13.77 13.93
N LEU A 514 10.68 13.68 14.18
CA LEU A 514 9.76 14.81 14.05
C LEU A 514 10.19 16.01 14.93
N TRP A 515 10.78 15.75 16.11
CA TRP A 515 11.18 16.80 17.06
C TRP A 515 12.54 17.38 16.68
N ARG A 516 13.41 16.58 16.06
CA ARG A 516 14.66 17.06 15.45
C ARG A 516 14.42 17.95 14.23
N ILE A 517 13.37 17.71 13.45
CA ILE A 517 13.06 18.50 12.24
C ILE A 517 12.57 19.91 12.57
N VAL A 518 11.90 20.08 13.71
CA VAL A 518 11.22 21.33 14.08
C VAL A 518 12.08 22.21 15.00
N ARG A 519 13.13 21.64 15.61
CA ARG A 519 14.18 22.39 16.32
C ARG A 519 15.17 22.98 15.34
#